data_AF-E0UJA0-F1
#
_entry.id   AF-E0UJA0-F1
#
_cell.length_a   1.000
_cell.length_b   1.000
_cell.length_c   1.000
_cell.angle_alpha   90.00
_cell.angle_beta   90.00
_cell.angle_gamma   90.00
#
_symmetry.space_group_name_H-M   'P 1'
#
loop_
_entity.id
_entity.type
_entity.pdbx_description
1 polymer ?
#
loop_
_entity_poly.entity_id
_entity_poly.type
_entity_poly.pdbx_seq_one_letter_code
_entity_poly.pdbx_strand_id
1 'polypeptide(L)'
;MVKIWYNLAAIFLIVLLLNQLDQQSQKTDAVEKLKPLPTVISQKNNSSTMFENIPKRDIRTFYIYKNGVLTLALEDRPGTLHSMASPPPTGAPTHPFIHGSAYDAKSEDEMGTLLRKSTSFDNYINLLIEAGYDVVSRENTFQLKLEGGFRLEDEKGLVGALWNYPGQFTCIGWQPASGQLDFDYVTLTVYRQDRARELLNQLQSNQTFEALKNHLESLGFKLIPIPLESD
;
A
#
# COMPACT_ATOMS: atom_id res chain seq x y z
N MET A 1 -20.28 40.35 -58.42
CA MET A 1 -19.57 39.08 -58.68
C MET A 1 -19.09 38.35 -57.40
N VAL A 2 -19.64 38.65 -56.21
CA VAL A 2 -19.18 38.08 -54.91
C VAL A 2 -20.15 37.05 -54.31
N LYS A 3 -21.43 37.03 -54.74
CA LYS A 3 -22.45 36.11 -54.20
C LYS A 3 -22.32 34.65 -54.65
N ILE A 4 -21.59 34.37 -55.73
CA ILE A 4 -21.46 32.99 -56.27
C ILE A 4 -20.46 32.16 -55.43
N TRP A 5 -19.46 32.80 -54.83
CA TRP A 5 -18.41 32.11 -54.08
C TRP A 5 -18.89 31.55 -52.73
N TYR A 6 -19.87 32.19 -52.08
CA TYR A 6 -20.40 31.73 -50.80
C TYR A 6 -21.20 30.42 -50.92
N ASN A 7 -21.89 30.19 -52.04
CA ASN A 7 -22.65 28.95 -52.25
C ASN A 7 -21.75 27.73 -52.47
N LEU A 8 -20.59 27.91 -53.13
CA LEU A 8 -19.66 26.81 -53.36
C LEU A 8 -18.97 26.34 -52.07
N ALA A 9 -18.64 27.26 -51.17
CA ALA A 9 -18.05 26.92 -49.87
C ALA A 9 -19.02 26.13 -48.97
N ALA A 10 -20.30 26.50 -48.96
CA ALA A 10 -21.31 25.79 -48.18
C ALA A 10 -21.55 24.36 -48.68
N ILE A 11 -21.57 24.16 -50.01
CA ILE A 11 -21.72 22.82 -50.62
C ILE A 11 -20.51 21.95 -50.28
N PHE A 12 -19.29 22.50 -50.31
CA PHE A 12 -18.07 21.75 -49.99
C PHE A 12 -18.04 21.30 -48.53
N LEU A 13 -18.51 22.15 -47.60
CA LEU A 13 -18.59 21.81 -46.18
C LEU A 13 -19.61 20.69 -45.91
N ILE A 14 -20.76 20.70 -46.60
CA ILE A 14 -21.79 19.66 -46.48
C ILE A 14 -21.26 18.32 -47.00
N VAL A 15 -20.58 18.31 -48.15
CA VAL A 15 -19.98 17.08 -48.70
C VAL A 15 -18.90 16.53 -47.76
N LEU A 16 -18.09 17.40 -47.14
CA LEU A 16 -17.08 16.98 -46.16
C LEU A 16 -17.71 16.37 -44.90
N LEU A 17 -18.79 16.97 -44.39
CA LEU A 17 -19.53 16.47 -43.24
C LEU A 17 -20.22 15.13 -43.51
N LEU A 18 -20.81 14.97 -44.70
CA LEU A 18 -21.42 13.70 -45.11
C LEU A 18 -20.37 12.59 -45.27
N ASN A 19 -19.18 12.91 -45.77
CA ASN A 19 -18.10 11.94 -45.91
C ASN A 19 -17.51 11.52 -44.54
N GLN A 20 -17.50 12.42 -43.54
CA GLN A 20 -17.11 12.06 -42.18
C GLN A 20 -18.14 11.18 -41.46
N LEU A 21 -19.43 11.35 -41.73
CA LEU A 21 -20.48 10.51 -41.16
C LEU A 21 -20.46 9.09 -41.74
N ASP A 22 -20.15 8.93 -43.03
CA ASP A 22 -20.03 7.62 -43.67
C ASP A 22 -18.83 6.80 -43.14
N GLN A 23 -17.71 7.49 -42.85
CA GLN A 23 -16.53 6.90 -42.19
C GLN A 23 -16.82 6.41 -40.75
N GLN A 24 -17.77 7.02 -40.05
CA GLN A 24 -18.18 6.57 -38.70
C GLN A 24 -19.11 5.34 -38.79
N SER A 25 -20.01 5.28 -39.79
CA SER A 25 -20.95 4.16 -39.97
C SER A 25 -20.23 2.84 -40.26
N GLN A 26 -19.13 2.86 -41.03
CA GLN A 26 -18.39 1.64 -41.37
C GLN A 26 -17.57 1.05 -40.20
N LYS A 27 -17.45 1.78 -39.08
CA LYS A 27 -16.70 1.29 -37.90
C LYS A 27 -17.53 0.44 -36.95
N THR A 28 -18.85 0.36 -37.16
CA THR A 28 -19.79 -0.35 -36.27
C THR A 28 -20.20 -1.75 -36.75
N ASP A 29 -19.88 -2.14 -37.99
CA ASP A 29 -20.30 -3.43 -38.56
C ASP A 29 -19.24 -4.55 -38.47
N ALA A 30 -18.23 -4.38 -37.61
CA ALA A 30 -17.21 -5.40 -37.31
C ALA A 30 -17.51 -6.15 -36.00
N VAL A 31 -18.79 -6.48 -35.76
CA VAL A 31 -19.20 -7.42 -34.73
C VAL A 31 -19.67 -8.69 -35.43
N GLU A 32 -18.98 -9.81 -35.16
CA GLU A 32 -19.45 -11.21 -35.25
C GLU A 32 -18.48 -12.16 -35.96
N LYS A 33 -17.48 -12.61 -35.21
CA LYS A 33 -17.01 -14.01 -35.23
C LYS A 33 -16.47 -14.32 -33.83
N LEU A 34 -17.39 -14.65 -32.93
CA LEU A 34 -17.07 -15.19 -31.61
C LEU A 34 -16.30 -16.50 -31.80
N LYS A 35 -14.97 -16.43 -31.62
CA LYS A 35 -14.17 -17.60 -31.27
C LYS A 35 -14.77 -18.21 -30.00
N PRO A 36 -14.87 -19.55 -29.89
CA PRO A 36 -15.29 -20.17 -28.64
C PRO A 36 -14.40 -19.65 -27.52
N LEU A 37 -15.03 -19.17 -26.45
CA LEU A 37 -14.38 -18.74 -25.23
C LEU A 37 -13.41 -19.84 -24.78
N PRO A 38 -12.14 -19.51 -24.47
CA PRO A 38 -11.26 -20.48 -23.86
C PRO A 38 -11.96 -21.00 -22.61
N THR A 39 -12.05 -22.32 -22.51
CA THR A 39 -12.46 -23.02 -21.31
C THR A 39 -11.82 -22.31 -20.12
N VAL A 40 -12.65 -21.82 -19.21
CA VAL A 40 -12.20 -21.29 -17.92
C VAL A 40 -11.54 -22.46 -17.22
N ILE A 41 -10.24 -22.59 -17.42
CA ILE A 41 -9.39 -23.44 -16.60
C ILE A 41 -9.55 -22.81 -15.22
N SER A 42 -10.28 -23.52 -14.36
CA SER A 42 -10.29 -23.27 -12.93
C SER A 42 -8.82 -23.23 -12.51
N GLN A 43 -8.25 -22.03 -12.42
CA GLN A 43 -6.93 -21.80 -11.88
C GLN A 43 -7.05 -22.15 -10.41
N LYS A 44 -6.82 -23.43 -10.12
CA LYS A 44 -6.68 -23.96 -8.78
C LYS A 44 -5.56 -23.16 -8.12
N ASN A 45 -5.97 -22.21 -7.30
CA ASN A 45 -5.25 -21.41 -6.31
C ASN A 45 -3.79 -21.85 -6.05
N ASN A 46 -2.87 -21.51 -6.95
CA ASN A 46 -1.44 -21.46 -6.65
C ASN A 46 -1.12 -20.08 -6.06
N SER A 47 -1.82 -19.72 -4.98
CA SER A 47 -1.61 -18.44 -4.26
C SER A 47 -0.28 -18.39 -3.49
N SER A 48 0.47 -19.48 -3.43
CA SER A 48 1.72 -19.56 -2.65
C SER A 48 2.95 -19.02 -3.40
N THR A 49 2.97 -19.01 -4.73
CA THR A 49 4.24 -18.86 -5.47
C THR A 49 4.72 -17.42 -5.67
N MET A 50 3.94 -16.39 -5.32
CA MET A 50 4.31 -15.01 -5.64
C MET A 50 5.51 -14.52 -4.81
N PHE A 51 5.57 -14.89 -3.53
CA PHE A 51 6.67 -14.51 -2.63
C PHE A 51 7.81 -15.53 -2.59
N GLU A 52 7.62 -16.74 -3.15
CA GLU A 52 8.57 -17.85 -3.04
C GLU A 52 9.92 -17.57 -3.71
N ASN A 53 9.93 -16.75 -4.76
CA ASN A 53 11.16 -16.42 -5.51
C ASN A 53 11.78 -15.07 -5.11
N ILE A 54 11.16 -14.32 -4.20
CA ILE A 54 11.68 -13.03 -3.77
C ILE A 54 12.49 -13.28 -2.49
N PRO A 55 13.80 -12.95 -2.48
CA PRO A 55 14.60 -13.07 -1.27
C PRO A 55 13.95 -12.32 -0.11
N LYS A 56 13.88 -12.95 1.06
CA LYS A 56 13.31 -12.37 2.30
C LYS A 56 14.42 -12.02 3.28
N ARG A 57 14.14 -11.12 4.22
CA ARG A 57 15.06 -10.86 5.34
C ARG A 57 15.02 -11.99 6.35
N ASP A 58 16.17 -12.20 7.00
CA ASP A 58 16.28 -13.09 8.15
C ASP A 58 15.62 -12.49 9.39
N ILE A 59 15.78 -11.17 9.58
CA ILE A 59 15.16 -10.40 10.66
C ILE A 59 14.28 -9.32 10.04
N ARG A 60 13.01 -9.32 10.41
CA ARG A 60 12.06 -8.28 10.00
C ARG A 60 12.18 -7.08 10.92
N THR A 61 12.06 -5.88 10.35
CA THR A 61 12.12 -4.62 11.09
C THR A 61 10.90 -3.78 10.76
N PHE A 62 10.22 -3.31 11.80
CA PHE A 62 9.03 -2.47 11.70
C PHE A 62 9.15 -1.26 12.61
N TYR A 63 8.64 -0.14 12.13
CA TYR A 63 8.50 1.11 12.82
C TYR A 63 7.02 1.36 13.07
N ILE A 64 6.67 1.64 14.31
CA ILE A 64 5.30 1.77 14.79
C ILE A 64 5.05 3.24 15.07
N TYR A 65 3.98 3.76 14.51
CA TYR A 65 3.59 5.16 14.59
C TYR A 65 2.22 5.31 15.24
N LYS A 66 2.03 6.39 16.00
CA LYS A 66 0.73 6.83 16.50
C LYS A 66 0.55 8.29 16.11
N ASN A 67 -0.50 8.59 15.35
CA ASN A 67 -0.76 9.93 14.82
C ASN A 67 0.45 10.53 14.08
N GLY A 68 1.14 9.72 13.28
CA GLY A 68 2.33 10.12 12.53
C GLY A 68 3.62 10.26 13.35
N VAL A 69 3.61 10.05 14.67
CA VAL A 69 4.81 10.10 15.53
C VAL A 69 5.34 8.70 15.83
N LEU A 70 6.65 8.52 15.71
CA LEU A 70 7.31 7.24 15.99
C LEU A 70 7.17 6.90 17.48
N THR A 71 6.59 5.74 17.77
CA THR A 71 6.43 5.21 19.13
C THR A 71 7.36 4.04 19.40
N LEU A 72 7.56 3.13 18.43
CA LEU A 72 8.46 1.97 18.57
C LEU A 72 9.27 1.72 17.29
N ALA A 73 10.49 1.23 17.46
CA ALA A 73 11.22 0.48 16.44
C ALA A 73 11.39 -0.95 16.93
N LEU A 74 10.99 -1.93 16.13
CA LEU A 74 10.95 -3.35 16.50
C LEU A 74 11.68 -4.23 15.48
N GLU A 75 12.36 -5.23 15.99
CA GLU A 75 13.02 -6.30 15.24
C GLU A 75 12.44 -7.65 15.67
N ASP A 76 12.15 -8.51 14.69
CA ASP A 76 11.63 -9.87 14.86
C ASP A 76 12.75 -10.84 15.25
N ARG A 77 13.21 -10.72 16.49
CA ARG A 77 14.19 -11.61 17.11
C ARG A 77 14.12 -11.51 18.63
N PRO A 78 14.58 -12.52 19.39
CA PRO A 78 14.75 -12.40 20.83
C PRO A 78 15.67 -11.23 21.22
N GLY A 79 15.33 -10.54 22.31
CA GLY A 79 16.13 -9.41 22.81
C GLY A 79 15.37 -8.57 23.81
N THR A 80 15.76 -7.31 23.95
CA THR A 80 15.18 -6.36 24.92
C THR A 80 14.42 -5.25 24.22
N LEU A 81 13.41 -4.68 24.91
CA LEU A 81 12.72 -3.45 24.50
C LEU A 81 13.24 -2.28 25.35
N HIS A 82 14.00 -1.38 24.75
CA HIS A 82 14.63 -0.26 25.45
C HIS A 82 13.72 0.97 25.44
N SER A 83 13.40 1.52 26.62
CA SER A 83 12.80 2.86 26.67
C SER A 83 13.88 3.91 26.43
N MET A 84 13.61 4.85 25.51
CA MET A 84 14.42 6.03 25.26
C MET A 84 13.96 7.24 26.09
N ALA A 85 12.89 7.07 26.89
CA ALA A 85 12.44 8.10 27.81
C ALA A 85 13.48 8.33 28.93
N SER A 86 13.63 9.59 29.35
CA SER A 86 14.55 9.95 30.44
C SER A 86 13.81 10.10 31.77
N PRO A 87 14.31 9.53 32.88
CA PRO A 87 15.48 8.64 32.97
C PRO A 87 15.15 7.22 32.46
N PRO A 88 16.09 6.54 31.78
CA PRO A 88 15.83 5.20 31.31
C PRO A 88 15.68 4.23 32.49
N PRO A 89 14.70 3.31 32.45
CA PRO A 89 14.57 2.26 33.44
C PRO A 89 15.81 1.35 33.43
N THR A 90 16.32 1.00 34.60
CA THR A 90 17.44 0.08 34.75
C THR A 90 16.99 -1.37 34.53
N GLY A 91 17.51 -2.02 33.48
CA GLY A 91 17.35 -3.45 33.22
C GLY A 91 16.05 -3.84 32.52
N ALA A 92 15.95 -3.56 31.21
CA ALA A 92 14.84 -4.02 30.38
C ALA A 92 14.78 -5.56 30.35
N PRO A 93 13.61 -6.19 30.60
CA PRO A 93 13.48 -7.63 30.52
C PRO A 93 13.74 -8.13 29.10
N THR A 94 14.32 -9.33 28.99
CA THR A 94 14.47 -10.01 27.71
C THR A 94 13.13 -10.65 27.30
N HIS A 95 12.76 -10.46 26.04
CA HIS A 95 11.61 -11.02 25.37
C HIS A 95 12.03 -12.12 24.39
N PRO A 96 11.21 -13.18 24.24
CA PRO A 96 11.56 -14.33 23.41
C PRO A 96 11.42 -14.07 21.89
N PHE A 97 10.77 -12.99 21.47
CA PHE A 97 10.51 -12.73 20.04
C PHE A 97 10.61 -11.25 19.63
N ILE A 98 10.88 -10.32 20.55
CA ILE A 98 11.10 -8.91 20.18
C ILE A 98 12.45 -8.40 20.67
N HIS A 99 13.01 -7.51 19.86
CA HIS A 99 14.04 -6.57 20.26
C HIS A 99 13.67 -5.19 19.71
N GLY A 100 13.99 -4.11 20.40
CA GLY A 100 13.68 -2.79 19.87
C GLY A 100 13.85 -1.65 20.87
N SER A 101 13.30 -0.51 20.47
CA SER A 101 13.33 0.73 21.24
C SER A 101 11.96 1.42 21.24
N ALA A 102 11.54 1.93 22.39
CA ALA A 102 10.37 2.77 22.57
C ALA A 102 10.78 4.24 22.67
N TYR A 103 10.09 5.10 21.92
CA TYR A 103 10.41 6.52 21.76
C TYR A 103 9.36 7.44 22.37
N ASP A 104 8.14 6.94 22.63
CA ASP A 104 7.05 7.73 23.20
C ASP A 104 6.64 7.21 24.58
N ALA A 105 7.04 7.95 25.63
CA ALA A 105 6.69 7.65 27.01
C ALA A 105 5.17 7.65 27.26
N LYS A 106 4.37 8.42 26.51
CA LYS A 106 2.91 8.48 26.70
C LYS A 106 2.25 7.17 26.33
N SER A 107 2.76 6.48 25.33
CA SER A 107 2.21 5.22 24.81
C SER A 107 2.84 3.97 25.45
N GLU A 108 3.94 4.10 26.19
CA GLU A 108 4.69 2.95 26.73
C GLU A 108 3.85 1.99 27.58
N ASP A 109 2.95 2.50 28.42
CA ASP A 109 2.11 1.64 29.28
C ASP A 109 1.11 0.81 28.47
N GLU A 110 0.47 1.43 27.47
CA GLU A 110 -0.43 0.75 26.54
C GLU A 110 0.33 -0.31 25.74
N MET A 111 1.47 0.06 25.16
CA MET A 111 2.30 -0.84 24.36
C MET A 111 2.85 -2.01 25.19
N GLY A 112 3.23 -1.77 26.44
CA GLY A 112 3.64 -2.81 27.39
C GLY A 112 2.48 -3.74 27.75
N THR A 113 1.26 -3.22 27.86
CA THR A 113 0.05 -4.03 28.09
C THR A 113 -0.26 -4.92 26.89
N LEU A 114 -0.15 -4.40 25.66
CA LEU A 114 -0.32 -5.19 24.44
C LEU A 114 0.77 -6.26 24.32
N LEU A 115 2.02 -5.92 24.63
CA LEU A 115 3.15 -6.86 24.60
C LEU A 115 2.95 -8.03 25.57
N ARG A 116 2.48 -7.77 26.79
CA ARG A 116 2.17 -8.84 27.77
C ARG A 116 1.07 -9.80 27.32
N LYS A 117 0.16 -9.37 26.44
CA LYS A 117 -0.89 -10.20 25.86
C LYS A 117 -0.42 -10.99 24.63
N SER A 118 0.70 -10.58 24.04
CA SER A 118 1.17 -11.16 22.78
C SER A 118 1.90 -12.49 22.99
N THR A 119 1.77 -13.38 22.01
CA THR A 119 2.38 -14.72 22.00
C THR A 119 3.46 -14.90 20.94
N SER A 120 3.59 -13.95 20.02
CA SER A 120 4.56 -13.92 18.94
C SER A 120 4.75 -12.48 18.44
N PHE A 121 5.78 -12.27 17.60
CA PHE A 121 6.02 -10.99 16.95
C PHE A 121 4.81 -10.52 16.12
N ASP A 122 4.32 -11.37 15.22
CA ASP A 122 3.16 -11.05 14.37
C ASP A 122 1.91 -10.74 15.20
N ASN A 123 1.69 -11.49 16.29
CA ASN A 123 0.57 -11.24 17.18
C ASN A 123 0.71 -9.89 17.91
N TYR A 124 1.92 -9.50 18.31
CA TYR A 124 2.16 -8.18 18.90
C TYR A 124 1.90 -7.05 17.90
N ILE A 125 2.38 -7.18 16.67
CA ILE A 125 2.14 -6.20 15.60
C ILE A 125 0.63 -6.08 15.30
N ASN A 126 -0.09 -7.19 15.21
CA ASN A 126 -1.55 -7.17 15.00
C ASN A 126 -2.29 -6.48 16.15
N LEU A 127 -1.91 -6.73 17.41
CA LEU A 127 -2.49 -6.05 18.58
C LEU A 127 -2.21 -4.53 18.56
N LEU A 128 -1.05 -4.09 18.07
CA LEU A 128 -0.74 -2.67 17.87
C LEU A 128 -1.64 -2.07 16.77
N ILE A 129 -1.80 -2.76 15.64
CA ILE A 129 -2.70 -2.32 14.56
C ILE A 129 -4.15 -2.19 15.05
N GLU A 130 -4.65 -3.17 15.81
CA GLU A 130 -5.98 -3.15 16.43
C GLU A 130 -6.16 -1.99 17.43
N ALA A 131 -5.08 -1.59 18.12
CA ALA A 131 -5.05 -0.43 18.99
C ALA A 131 -4.90 0.91 18.23
N GLY A 132 -4.91 0.88 16.89
CA GLY A 132 -4.89 2.07 16.04
C GLY A 132 -3.51 2.63 15.76
N TYR A 133 -2.45 1.84 15.96
CA TYR A 133 -1.09 2.19 15.51
C TYR A 133 -0.90 1.87 14.03
N ASP A 134 -0.04 2.64 13.38
CA ASP A 134 0.34 2.44 11.99
C ASP A 134 1.73 1.78 11.90
N VAL A 135 1.88 0.84 10.99
CA VAL A 135 3.11 0.04 10.84
C VAL A 135 3.77 0.37 9.52
N VAL A 136 5.07 0.62 9.58
CA VAL A 136 5.91 0.90 8.42
C VAL A 136 7.13 0.01 8.46
N SER A 137 7.51 -0.54 7.33
CA SER A 137 8.81 -1.19 7.19
C SER A 137 9.72 -0.36 6.30
N ARG A 138 10.93 -0.04 6.79
CA ARG A 138 11.93 0.73 6.04
C ARG A 138 13.33 0.19 6.27
N GLU A 139 14.24 0.57 5.39
CA GLU A 139 15.67 0.32 5.55
C GLU A 139 16.35 1.45 6.31
N ASN A 140 16.99 1.09 7.42
CA ASN A 140 18.07 1.82 8.10
C ASN A 140 17.81 3.29 8.46
N THR A 141 16.59 3.79 8.26
CA THR A 141 16.18 5.17 8.48
C THR A 141 14.75 5.17 8.98
N PHE A 142 14.57 5.68 10.19
CA PHE A 142 13.26 6.05 10.71
C PHE A 142 13.17 7.56 10.75
N GLN A 143 11.97 8.06 10.52
CA GLN A 143 11.63 9.45 10.79
C GLN A 143 10.87 9.50 12.10
N LEU A 144 11.19 10.45 12.98
CA LEU A 144 10.45 10.64 14.22
C LEU A 144 9.01 11.10 13.95
N LYS A 145 8.78 11.79 12.83
CA LYS A 145 7.48 12.23 12.35
C LYS A 145 7.31 11.88 10.87
N LEU A 146 6.15 11.35 10.50
CA LEU A 146 5.78 11.10 9.11
C LEU A 146 5.06 12.31 8.52
N GLU A 147 5.27 12.55 7.23
CA GLU A 147 4.70 13.69 6.49
C GLU A 147 3.25 13.46 6.03
N GLY A 148 2.67 12.28 6.32
CA GLY A 148 1.32 11.92 5.95
C GLY A 148 1.23 10.56 5.27
N GLY A 149 0.04 9.97 5.32
CA GLY A 149 -0.26 8.67 4.75
C GLY A 149 -1.75 8.36 4.82
N PHE A 150 -2.13 7.20 4.30
CA PHE A 150 -3.50 6.72 4.31
C PHE A 150 -3.56 5.31 4.85
N ARG A 151 -4.50 5.07 5.77
CA ARG A 151 -4.98 3.72 6.06
C ARG A 151 -5.85 3.26 4.90
N LEU A 152 -5.65 2.03 4.48
CA LEU A 152 -6.42 1.36 3.44
C LEU A 152 -7.44 0.46 4.11
N GLU A 153 -8.72 0.66 3.82
CA GLU A 153 -9.80 -0.22 4.27
C GLU A 153 -10.55 -0.81 3.08
N ASP A 154 -11.01 -2.06 3.23
CA ASP A 154 -11.97 -2.70 2.32
C ASP A 154 -13.28 -3.00 3.07
N GLU A 155 -14.19 -3.74 2.46
CA GLU A 155 -15.47 -4.13 3.06
C GLU A 155 -15.36 -4.99 4.33
N LYS A 156 -14.19 -5.59 4.58
CA LYS A 156 -13.88 -6.42 5.75
C LYS A 156 -13.00 -5.69 6.77
N GLY A 157 -12.68 -4.42 6.55
CA GLY A 157 -11.95 -3.56 7.48
C GLY A 157 -10.54 -3.22 7.03
N LEU A 158 -9.65 -2.97 7.99
CA LEU A 158 -8.31 -2.44 7.75
C LEU A 158 -7.42 -3.45 7.00
N VAL A 159 -6.81 -2.99 5.91
CA VAL A 159 -5.99 -3.80 5.00
C VAL A 159 -4.50 -3.47 5.12
N GLY A 160 -4.14 -2.20 5.32
CA GLY A 160 -2.75 -1.75 5.34
C GLY A 160 -2.61 -0.24 5.48
N ALA A 161 -1.39 0.26 5.32
CA ALA A 161 -1.10 1.69 5.27
C ALA A 161 -0.16 2.05 4.11
N LEU A 162 -0.49 3.16 3.47
CA LEU A 162 0.18 3.74 2.31
C LEU A 162 0.83 5.06 2.71
N TRP A 163 2.07 5.29 2.27
CA TRP A 163 2.81 6.51 2.59
C TRP A 163 3.41 7.16 1.35
N ASN A 164 3.28 8.48 1.24
CA ASN A 164 3.72 9.25 0.07
C ASN A 164 5.23 9.55 0.10
N TYR A 165 6.04 8.51 0.20
CA TYR A 165 7.49 8.61 0.10
C TYR A 165 8.09 7.29 -0.39
N PRO A 166 9.28 7.32 -1.02
CA PRO A 166 9.95 6.12 -1.51
C PRO A 166 10.19 5.07 -0.42
N GLY A 167 9.93 3.81 -0.74
CA GLY A 167 10.28 2.69 0.11
C GLY A 167 9.71 1.36 -0.32
N GLN A 168 9.73 0.42 0.62
CA GLN A 168 9.54 -0.99 0.32
C GLN A 168 8.07 -1.41 0.45
N PHE A 169 7.61 -2.31 -0.43
CA PHE A 169 6.39 -3.08 -0.20
C PHE A 169 6.65 -4.20 0.81
N THR A 170 5.84 -4.27 1.87
CA THR A 170 5.97 -5.29 2.92
C THR A 170 4.63 -5.79 3.41
N CYS A 171 4.65 -6.97 4.06
CA CYS A 171 3.52 -7.55 4.77
C CYS A 171 3.94 -7.87 6.20
N ILE A 172 2.99 -8.00 7.15
CA ILE A 172 3.36 -8.34 8.54
C ILE A 172 4.16 -9.64 8.59
N GLY A 173 3.67 -10.70 7.93
CA GLY A 173 4.31 -12.03 7.89
C GLY A 173 5.53 -12.15 6.98
N TRP A 174 5.86 -11.12 6.19
CA TRP A 174 6.87 -11.23 5.14
C TRP A 174 7.49 -9.88 4.77
N GLN A 175 8.82 -9.81 4.85
CA GLN A 175 9.59 -8.63 4.43
C GLN A 175 10.61 -9.02 3.34
N PRO A 176 10.65 -8.32 2.20
CA PRO A 176 11.65 -8.55 1.18
C PRO A 176 13.06 -8.19 1.68
N ALA A 177 14.06 -8.87 1.13
CA ALA A 177 15.47 -8.53 1.32
C ALA A 177 15.75 -7.07 0.94
N SER A 178 16.89 -6.55 1.37
CA SER A 178 17.20 -5.15 1.15
C SER A 178 17.28 -4.80 -0.34
N GLY A 179 16.70 -3.66 -0.73
CA GLY A 179 16.62 -3.20 -2.12
C GLY A 179 15.60 -3.95 -3.01
N GLN A 180 14.83 -4.89 -2.46
CA GLN A 180 13.81 -5.64 -3.20
C GLN A 180 12.42 -5.04 -3.00
N LEU A 181 11.64 -4.94 -4.08
CA LEU A 181 10.30 -4.34 -4.08
C LEU A 181 10.28 -2.92 -3.50
N ASP A 182 11.32 -2.15 -3.78
CA ASP A 182 11.34 -0.72 -3.52
C ASP A 182 10.64 0.03 -4.66
N PHE A 183 9.88 1.05 -4.27
CA PHE A 183 9.17 1.92 -5.18
C PHE A 183 9.57 3.37 -4.89
N ASP A 184 9.94 4.11 -5.94
CA ASP A 184 10.47 5.47 -5.85
C ASP A 184 9.42 6.54 -5.46
N TYR A 185 8.17 6.13 -5.25
CA TYR A 185 7.06 7.06 -5.03
C TYR A 185 6.15 6.67 -3.86
N VAL A 186 6.35 5.49 -3.24
CA VAL A 186 5.42 5.00 -2.22
C VAL A 186 6.05 3.94 -1.32
N THR A 187 5.63 3.92 -0.07
CA THR A 187 5.84 2.81 0.86
C THR A 187 4.49 2.20 1.21
N LEU A 188 4.37 0.87 1.14
CA LEU A 188 3.12 0.16 1.44
C LEU A 188 3.40 -0.99 2.41
N THR A 189 2.73 -0.95 3.57
CA THR A 189 2.72 -2.07 4.52
C THR A 189 1.33 -2.68 4.55
N VAL A 190 1.23 -3.95 4.16
CA VAL A 190 -0.03 -4.71 4.13
C VAL A 190 -0.20 -5.48 5.44
N TYR A 191 -1.30 -5.18 6.15
CA TYR A 191 -1.66 -5.83 7.42
C TYR A 191 -2.35 -7.16 7.19
N ARG A 192 -3.16 -7.24 6.12
CA ARG A 192 -3.93 -8.42 5.75
C ARG A 192 -3.28 -9.21 4.62
N GLN A 193 -2.71 -10.36 4.98
CA GLN A 193 -1.97 -11.22 4.05
C GLN A 193 -2.78 -11.64 2.82
N ASP A 194 -4.10 -11.81 2.95
CA ASP A 194 -4.98 -12.18 1.83
C ASP A 194 -5.09 -11.10 0.74
N ARG A 195 -4.73 -9.84 1.04
CA ARG A 195 -4.71 -8.72 0.09
C ARG A 195 -3.32 -8.40 -0.46
N ALA A 196 -2.27 -9.00 0.08
CA ALA A 196 -0.89 -8.64 -0.26
C ALA A 196 -0.58 -8.75 -1.77
N ARG A 197 -1.00 -9.86 -2.40
CA ARG A 197 -0.78 -10.10 -3.83
C ARG A 197 -1.50 -9.08 -4.72
N GLU A 198 -2.76 -8.80 -4.39
CA GLU A 198 -3.57 -7.83 -5.12
C GLU A 198 -2.91 -6.45 -5.07
N LEU A 199 -2.53 -5.99 -3.88
CA LEU A 199 -1.92 -4.68 -3.68
C LEU A 199 -0.53 -4.57 -4.32
N LEU A 200 0.28 -5.63 -4.29
CA LEU A 200 1.58 -5.64 -4.98
C LEU A 200 1.41 -5.50 -6.49
N ASN A 201 0.42 -6.18 -7.09
CA ASN A 201 0.11 -6.00 -8.51
C ASN A 201 -0.30 -4.55 -8.83
N GLN A 202 -1.06 -3.92 -7.92
CA GLN A 202 -1.47 -2.52 -8.11
C GLN A 202 -0.28 -1.58 -8.03
N LEU A 203 0.65 -1.79 -7.10
CA LEU A 203 1.89 -1.02 -7.06
C LEU A 203 2.67 -1.15 -8.36
N GLN A 204 2.91 -2.37 -8.84
CA GLN A 204 3.68 -2.61 -10.06
C GLN A 204 3.03 -2.03 -11.33
N SER A 205 1.71 -1.84 -11.33
CA SER A 205 0.96 -1.31 -12.47
C SER A 205 0.86 0.21 -12.49
N ASN A 206 1.36 0.89 -11.45
CA ASN A 206 1.31 2.34 -11.30
C ASN A 206 2.72 2.94 -11.23
N GLN A 207 2.83 4.25 -11.50
CA GLN A 207 4.12 4.96 -11.54
C GLN A 207 4.17 6.18 -10.61
N THR A 208 3.02 6.60 -10.07
CA THR A 208 2.92 7.75 -9.16
C THR A 208 1.96 7.43 -8.02
N PHE A 209 2.14 8.17 -6.92
CA PHE A 209 1.31 8.02 -5.72
C PHE A 209 -0.16 8.33 -6.00
N GLU A 210 -0.44 9.44 -6.68
CA GLU A 210 -1.80 9.86 -7.07
C GLU A 210 -2.47 8.85 -8.01
N ALA A 211 -1.74 8.29 -8.98
CA ALA A 211 -2.31 7.27 -9.88
C ALA A 211 -2.71 6.01 -9.10
N LEU A 212 -1.82 5.55 -8.21
CA LEU A 212 -2.10 4.40 -7.34
C LEU A 212 -3.31 4.66 -6.44
N LYS A 213 -3.39 5.82 -5.79
CA LYS A 213 -4.52 6.20 -4.95
C LYS A 213 -5.84 6.16 -5.72
N ASN A 214 -5.91 6.84 -6.86
CA ASN A 214 -7.12 6.88 -7.69
C ASN A 214 -7.52 5.46 -8.14
N HIS A 215 -6.53 4.62 -8.44
CA HIS A 215 -6.77 3.25 -8.83
C HIS A 215 -7.33 2.40 -7.68
N LEU A 216 -6.75 2.49 -6.47
CA LEU A 216 -7.24 1.78 -5.29
C LEU A 216 -8.68 2.20 -4.94
N GLU A 217 -9.00 3.50 -5.00
CA GLU A 217 -10.37 3.99 -4.81
C GLU A 217 -11.34 3.41 -5.85
N SER A 218 -10.91 3.29 -7.12
CA SER A 218 -11.73 2.67 -8.17
C SER A 218 -11.98 1.17 -7.97
N LEU A 219 -11.11 0.49 -7.22
CA LEU A 219 -11.26 -0.91 -6.82
C LEU A 219 -12.10 -1.08 -5.54
N GLY A 220 -12.58 0.02 -4.95
CA GLY A 220 -13.43 -0.01 -3.76
C GLY A 220 -12.69 0.11 -2.43
N PHE A 221 -11.38 0.33 -2.43
CA PHE A 221 -10.66 0.65 -1.20
C PHE A 221 -11.01 2.06 -0.73
N LYS A 222 -11.19 2.21 0.59
CA LYS A 222 -11.29 3.51 1.25
C LYS A 222 -9.92 3.93 1.73
N LEU A 223 -9.54 5.16 1.41
CA LEU A 223 -8.30 5.78 1.90
C LEU A 223 -8.62 6.76 3.01
N ILE A 224 -8.25 6.40 4.24
CA ILE A 224 -8.49 7.23 5.43
C ILE A 224 -7.18 7.96 5.77
N PRO A 225 -7.15 9.30 5.74
CA PRO A 225 -5.96 10.04 6.12
C PRO A 225 -5.50 9.67 7.53
N ILE A 226 -4.21 9.41 7.69
CA ILE A 226 -3.61 9.18 9.00
C ILE A 226 -3.50 10.54 9.71
N PRO A 227 -4.07 10.69 10.92
CA PRO A 227 -3.98 11.94 11.66
C PRO A 227 -2.51 12.24 11.95
N LEU A 228 -2.10 13.50 11.77
CA LEU A 228 -0.79 13.98 12.16
C LEU A 228 -0.96 14.82 13.43
N GLU A 229 -0.10 14.63 14.43
CA GLU A 229 -0.06 15.51 15.59
C GLU A 229 0.24 16.95 15.11
N SER A 230 -0.69 17.87 15.36
CA SER A 230 -0.48 19.29 15.06
C SER A 230 0.57 19.84 16.02
N ASP A 231 1.62 20.47 15.47
CA ASP A 231 2.63 21.18 16.25
C ASP A 231 2.05 22.29 17.14
#